data_AF-A0A7T8HEG9-F1
#
_entry.id   AF-A0A7T8HEG9-F1
#
_cell.length_a   1.000
_cell.length_b   1.000
_cell.length_c   1.000
_cell.angle_alpha   90.00
_cell.angle_beta   90.00
_cell.angle_gamma   90.00
#
_symmetry.space_group_name_H-M   'P 1'
#
loop_
_entity.id
_entity.type
_entity.pdbx_description
1 polymer ?
#
loop_
_entity_poly.entity_id
_entity_poly.type
_entity_poly.pdbx_seq_one_letter_code
_entity_poly.pdbx_strand_id
1 'polypeptide(L)' 'METKRHEIAVMIRAHHDTSDIVRILGVDRHTVYQVCKRLNERESLKDRFRSGRP' A
#
# COMPACT_ATOMS: atom_id res chain seq x y z
N MET A 1 -8.64 12.81 -4.08
CA MET A 1 -7.87 11.64 -4.57
C MET A 1 -7.02 10.98 -3.48
N GLU A 2 -6.71 11.64 -2.36
CA GLU A 2 -5.83 11.08 -1.32
C GLU A 2 -6.54 10.08 -0.38
N THR A 3 -7.84 10.29 -0.11
CA THR A 3 -8.69 9.42 0.72
C THR A 3 -8.72 7.96 0.26
N LYS A 4 -8.91 7.73 -1.03
CA LYS A 4 -8.98 6.37 -1.62
C LYS A 4 -7.70 5.56 -1.41
N ARG A 5 -6.53 6.20 -1.34
CA ARG A 5 -5.25 5.48 -1.11
C ARG A 5 -5.15 4.93 0.30
N HIS A 6 -5.67 5.66 1.27
CA HIS A 6 -5.69 5.21 2.66
C HIS A 6 -6.62 4.01 2.83
N GLU A 7 -7.80 4.04 2.23
CA GLU A 7 -8.76 2.92 2.23
C GLU A 7 -8.17 1.67 1.57
N ILE A 8 -7.48 1.80 0.43
CA ILE A 8 -6.76 0.68 -0.21
C ILE A 8 -5.74 0.09 0.76
N ALA A 9 -4.96 0.93 1.45
CA ALA A 9 -3.94 0.47 2.38
C ALA A 9 -4.52 -0.27 3.60
N VAL A 10 -5.67 0.18 4.11
CA VAL A 10 -6.39 -0.49 5.20
C VAL A 10 -6.90 -1.85 4.74
N MET A 11 -7.50 -1.94 3.55
CA MET A 11 -8.01 -3.21 3.03
C MET A 11 -6.90 -4.21 2.70
N ILE A 12 -5.76 -3.75 2.16
CA ILE A 12 -4.59 -4.61 1.95
C ILE A 12 -4.09 -5.19 3.28
N ARG A 13 -4.04 -4.37 4.34
CA ARG A 13 -3.65 -4.84 5.69
C ARG A 13 -4.64 -5.81 6.31
N ALA A 14 -5.92 -5.69 5.97
CA ALA A 14 -6.97 -6.63 6.36
C ALA A 14 -6.99 -7.91 5.50
N HIS A 15 -5.96 -8.15 4.67
CA HIS A 15 -5.83 -9.31 3.79
C HIS A 15 -6.98 -9.48 2.79
N HIS A 16 -7.62 -8.38 2.39
CA HIS A 16 -8.60 -8.43 1.30
C HIS A 16 -7.94 -8.68 -0.05
N ASP A 17 -8.65 -9.43 -0.89
CA ASP A 17 -8.21 -9.75 -2.23
C ASP A 17 -8.22 -8.50 -3.12
N THR A 18 -7.21 -8.38 -3.99
CA THR A 18 -7.08 -7.19 -4.86
C THR A 18 -8.28 -7.02 -5.79
N SER A 19 -8.91 -8.11 -6.18
CA SER A 19 -10.14 -8.10 -7.00
C SER A 19 -11.32 -7.49 -6.24
N ASP A 20 -11.46 -7.78 -4.94
CA ASP A 20 -12.52 -7.21 -4.12
C ASP A 20 -12.28 -5.73 -3.85
N ILE A 21 -11.03 -5.33 -3.60
CA ILE A 21 -10.66 -3.92 -3.38
C ILE A 21 -11.03 -3.06 -4.60
N VAL A 22 -10.77 -3.57 -5.81
CA VAL A 22 -11.13 -2.91 -7.07
C VAL A 22 -12.65 -2.75 -7.21
N ARG A 23 -13.41 -3.80 -6.88
CA ARG A 23 -14.88 -3.78 -6.94
C ARG A 23 -15.50 -2.84 -5.91
N ILE A 24 -14.98 -2.83 -4.68
CA ILE A 24 -15.52 -2.05 -3.55
C ILE A 24 -15.22 -0.56 -3.74
N LEU A 25 -13.98 -0.20 -4.09
CA LEU A 25 -13.57 1.21 -4.19
C LEU A 25 -13.73 1.81 -5.59
N GLY A 26 -14.02 0.97 -6.59
CA GLY A 26 -14.10 1.39 -8.00
C GLY A 26 -12.78 1.98 -8.49
N VAL A 27 -11.65 1.39 -8.08
CA VAL A 27 -10.29 1.85 -8.41
C VAL A 27 -9.61 0.88 -9.36
N ASP A 28 -8.77 1.40 -10.23
CA ASP A 28 -8.05 0.57 -11.19
C ASP A 28 -7.03 -0.38 -10.50
N ARG A 29 -6.86 -1.59 -11.06
CA ARG A 29 -5.89 -2.58 -10.54
C ARG A 29 -4.47 -2.01 -10.45
N HIS A 30 -4.07 -1.18 -11.40
CA HIS A 30 -2.76 -0.53 -11.39
C HIS A 30 -2.61 0.42 -10.19
N THR A 31 -3.69 1.07 -9.77
CA THR A 31 -3.70 1.93 -8.56
C THR A 31 -3.48 1.09 -7.31
N VAL A 32 -4.15 -0.06 -7.19
CA VAL A 32 -3.97 -0.98 -6.06
C VAL A 32 -2.54 -1.52 -6.01
N TYR A 33 -1.98 -1.92 -7.16
CA TYR A 33 -0.59 -2.37 -7.27
C TYR A 33 0.42 -1.30 -6.81
N GLN A 34 0.25 -0.04 -7.25
CA GLN A 34 1.11 1.06 -6.84
C GLN A 34 1.06 1.30 -5.33
N VAL A 35 -0.12 1.20 -4.71
CA VAL A 35 -0.26 1.35 -3.26
C VAL A 35 0.40 0.18 -2.53
N CYS A 36 0.20 -1.06 -2.99
CA CYS A 36 0.84 -2.25 -2.43
C CYS A 36 2.38 -2.16 -2.51
N LYS A 37 2.92 -1.76 -3.66
CA LYS A 37 4.36 -1.56 -3.86
C LYS A 37 4.91 -0.50 -2.90
N ARG A 38 4.24 0.65 -2.77
CA ARG A 38 4.64 1.71 -1.83
C ARG A 38 4.57 1.30 -0.37
N LEU A 39 3.61 0.45 0.01
CA LEU A 39 3.52 -0.08 1.37
C LEU A 39 4.70 -0.99 1.68
N ASN A 40 5.03 -1.91 0.77
CA ASN A 40 6.22 -2.77 0.88
C ASN A 40 7.53 -1.95 0.92
N GLU A 41 7.67 -0.94 0.06
CA GLU A 41 8.84 -0.06 0.05
C GLU A 41 8.95 0.78 1.34
N ARG A 42 7.82 1.23 1.91
CA ARG A 42 7.80 1.95 3.20
C ARG A 42 8.15 1.04 4.37
N GLU A 43 7.73 -0.22 4.35
CA GLU A 43 8.12 -1.20 5.37
C GLU A 43 9.62 -1.48 5.28
N SER A 44 10.15 -1.66 4.06
CA SER A 44 11.58 -1.81 3.80
C SER A 44 12.40 -0.55 4.15
N LEU A 45 11.84 0.66 4.00
CA LEU A 45 12.50 1.90 4.40
C LEU A 45 12.53 2.10 5.92
N LYS A 46 11.59 1.51 6.67
CA LYS A 46 11.63 1.50 8.14
C LYS A 46 12.76 0.61 8.67
N ASP A 47 13.11 -0.44 7.93
CA ASP A 47 14.19 -1.38 8.27
C ASP A 47 15.58 -0.84 7.94
N ARG A 48 15.68 0.22 7.12
CA ARG A 48 16.89 1.03 7.04
C ARG A 48 17.00 1.91 8.29
N PHE A 49 17.33 1.29 9.41
CA PHE A 49 18.11 1.97 10.41
C PHE A 49 19.25 2.66 9.68
N ARG A 50 19.34 3.99 9.85
CA ARG A 50 20.53 4.77 9.55
C ARG A 50 21.66 4.11 10.33
N SER A 51 22.34 3.15 9.74
CA SER A 51 23.63 2.67 10.21
C SER A 51 24.48 3.92 10.30
N GLY A 52 24.81 4.26 11.54
CA GLY A 52 25.51 5.48 11.89
C GLY A 52 26.69 5.67 10.96
N ARG A 53 26.73 6.84 10.32
CA ARG A 53 28.00 7.34 9.82
C ARG A 53 28.91 7.48 11.06
N PRO A 54 30.10 6.86 11.06
CA PRO A 54 31.09 7.05 12.12
C PRO A 54 31.52 8.52 12.24
#